data_AF-A0A6M0K2P3-F1
#
_entry.id   AF-A0A6M0K2P3-F1
#
_cell.length_a   1.000
_cell.length_b   1.000
_cell.length_c   1.000
_cell.angle_alpha   90.00
_cell.angle_beta   90.00
_cell.angle_gamma   90.00
#
_symmetry.space_group_name_H-M   'P 1'
#
loop_
_entity.id
_entity.type
_entity.pdbx_description
1 polymer ?
#
loop_
_entity_poly.entity_id
_entity_poly.type
_entity_poly.pdbx_seq_one_letter_code
_entity_poly.pdbx_strand_id
1 'polypeptide(L)'
;MEPEFAERSQRIGTRLRAERQRRGWSLNDLSARTHGVLSKSRISNYEQGIRRMGLEAAQHLAAALETVTPAWLLLLEEESPLDDEELSLIKDFRTLDPNSRRQIIDLTRSKKRQGDQQAAS
;
A
#
# COMPACT_ATOMS: atom_id res chain seq x y z
N MET A 1 -11.61 -23.54 13.20
CA MET A 1 -10.93 -22.24 13.38
C MET A 1 -11.80 -21.46 14.34
N GLU A 2 -11.26 -20.99 15.46
CA GLU A 2 -12.06 -20.17 16.39
C GLU A 2 -12.71 -19.01 15.63
N PRO A 3 -13.99 -18.67 15.90
CA PRO A 3 -14.72 -17.64 15.15
C PRO A 3 -13.96 -16.32 15.01
N GLU A 4 -13.22 -15.93 16.06
CA GLU A 4 -12.40 -14.71 16.10
C GLU A 4 -11.26 -14.72 15.05
N PHE A 5 -10.61 -15.86 14.82
CA PHE A 5 -9.54 -15.96 13.82
C PHE A 5 -10.08 -15.90 12.38
N ALA A 6 -11.29 -16.42 12.16
CA ALA A 6 -11.96 -16.34 10.87
C ALA A 6 -12.35 -14.89 10.57
N GLU A 7 -12.95 -14.19 11.54
CA GLU A 7 -13.29 -12.77 11.42
C GLU A 7 -12.05 -11.92 11.14
N ARG A 8 -10.95 -12.12 11.88
CA ARG A 8 -9.71 -11.37 11.65
C ARG A 8 -9.12 -11.65 10.26
N SER A 9 -9.22 -12.88 9.77
CA SER A 9 -8.74 -13.23 8.42
C SER A 9 -9.58 -12.56 7.34
N GLN A 10 -10.89 -12.47 7.55
CA GLN A 10 -11.80 -11.74 6.66
C GLN A 10 -11.50 -10.25 6.64
N ARG A 11 -11.26 -9.61 7.79
CA ARG A 11 -10.90 -8.19 7.86
C ARG A 11 -9.57 -7.88 7.15
N ILE A 12 -8.56 -8.73 7.32
CA ILE A 12 -7.29 -8.63 6.57
C ILE A 12 -7.54 -8.76 5.06
N GLY A 13 -8.34 -9.75 4.65
CA GLY A 13 -8.70 -9.96 3.26
C GLY A 13 -9.41 -8.76 2.63
N THR A 14 -10.37 -8.18 3.34
CA THR A 14 -11.09 -6.97 2.93
C THR A 14 -10.15 -5.78 2.78
N ARG A 15 -9.20 -5.59 3.71
CA ARG A 15 -8.19 -4.51 3.62
C ARG A 15 -7.30 -4.66 2.38
N LEU A 16 -6.79 -5.87 2.12
CA LEU A 16 -6.00 -6.15 0.91
C LEU A 16 -6.81 -5.85 -0.36
N ARG A 17 -8.07 -6.30 -0.40
CA ARG A 17 -8.97 -6.09 -1.54
C ARG A 17 -9.21 -4.61 -1.80
N ALA A 18 -9.54 -3.85 -0.76
CA ALA A 18 -9.80 -2.42 -0.86
C ALA A 18 -8.59 -1.68 -1.42
N GLU A 19 -7.39 -1.96 -0.91
CA GLU A 19 -6.17 -1.31 -1.39
C GLU A 19 -5.82 -1.68 -2.84
N ARG A 20 -6.02 -2.95 -3.22
CA ARG A 20 -5.86 -3.36 -4.63
C ARG A 20 -6.86 -2.63 -5.54
N GLN A 21 -8.12 -2.53 -5.12
CA GLN A 21 -9.19 -1.87 -5.89
C GLN A 21 -8.99 -0.35 -5.98
N ARG A 22 -8.49 0.31 -4.93
CA ARG A 22 -8.12 1.74 -4.92
C ARG A 22 -7.09 2.10 -6.00
N ARG A 23 -6.37 1.10 -6.53
CA ARG A 23 -5.39 1.24 -7.61
C ARG A 23 -5.92 0.82 -8.98
N GLY A 24 -7.15 0.34 -9.06
CA GLY A 24 -7.72 -0.22 -10.28
C GLY A 24 -7.07 -1.54 -10.71
N TRP A 25 -6.34 -2.23 -9.82
CA TRP A 25 -5.62 -3.46 -10.16
C TRP A 25 -6.54 -4.68 -10.10
N SER A 26 -6.41 -5.57 -11.08
CA SER A 26 -6.96 -6.92 -11.03
C SER A 26 -6.12 -7.83 -10.13
N LEU A 27 -6.64 -9.02 -9.80
CA LEU A 27 -5.86 -10.04 -9.09
C LEU A 27 -4.62 -10.49 -9.88
N ASN A 28 -4.69 -10.48 -11.22
CA ASN A 28 -3.56 -10.81 -12.07
C ASN A 28 -2.47 -9.75 -11.98
N ASP A 29 -2.84 -8.47 -11.94
CA ASP A 29 -1.88 -7.37 -11.83
C ASP A 29 -1.11 -7.47 -10.52
N LEU A 30 -1.80 -7.70 -9.41
CA LEU A 30 -1.14 -7.87 -8.11
C LEU A 30 -0.26 -9.13 -8.08
N SER A 31 -0.71 -10.24 -8.65
CA SER A 31 0.11 -11.45 -8.78
C SER A 31 1.40 -11.19 -9.57
N ALA A 32 1.31 -10.50 -10.71
CA ALA A 32 2.46 -10.14 -11.54
C ALA A 32 3.44 -9.21 -10.79
N ARG A 33 2.92 -8.27 -9.99
CA ARG A 33 3.75 -7.37 -9.15
C ARG A 33 4.44 -8.07 -7.99
N THR A 34 3.94 -9.21 -7.55
CA THR A 34 4.68 -10.10 -6.63
C THR A 34 5.73 -10.96 -7.33
N HIS A 35 6.01 -10.71 -8.62
CA HIS A 35 6.88 -11.52 -9.47
C HIS A 35 6.48 -13.00 -9.51
N GLY A 36 5.18 -13.29 -9.41
CA GLY A 36 4.64 -14.65 -9.43
C GLY A 36 4.80 -15.43 -8.12
N VAL A 37 5.41 -14.85 -7.08
CA VAL A 37 5.54 -15.50 -5.75
C VAL A 37 4.17 -15.85 -5.17
N LEU A 38 3.18 -14.96 -5.36
CA LEU A 38 1.81 -15.21 -4.97
C LEU A 38 0.93 -15.33 -6.21
N SER A 39 0.31 -16.49 -6.40
CA SER A 39 -0.62 -16.72 -7.49
C SER A 39 -1.92 -15.95 -7.31
N LYS A 40 -2.61 -15.65 -8.43
CA LYS A 40 -3.98 -15.08 -8.44
C LYS A 40 -4.92 -15.77 -7.46
N SER A 41 -4.95 -17.11 -7.47
CA SER A 41 -5.81 -17.91 -6.59
C SER A 41 -5.42 -17.75 -5.12
N ARG A 42 -4.11 -17.74 -4.80
CA ARG A 42 -3.63 -17.53 -3.44
C ARG A 42 -4.01 -16.16 -2.89
N ILE A 43 -3.89 -15.11 -3.71
CA ILE A 43 -4.32 -13.76 -3.37
C ILE A 43 -5.84 -13.71 -3.16
N SER A 44 -6.62 -14.34 -4.05
CA SER A 44 -8.08 -14.43 -3.91
C SER A 44 -8.49 -15.11 -2.59
N ASN A 45 -7.81 -16.19 -2.20
CA ASN A 45 -8.09 -16.88 -0.94
C ASN A 45 -7.78 -16.01 0.29
N TYR A 46 -6.77 -15.13 0.19
CA TYR A 46 -6.51 -14.13 1.23
C TYR A 46 -7.63 -13.10 1.28
N GLU A 47 -8.04 -12.53 0.14
CA GLU A 47 -9.11 -11.52 0.09
C GLU A 47 -10.45 -12.02 0.61
N GLN A 48 -10.74 -13.31 0.44
CA GLN A 48 -11.97 -13.95 0.92
C GLN A 48 -11.87 -14.40 2.39
N GLY A 49 -10.71 -14.28 3.04
CA GLY A 49 -10.48 -14.79 4.40
C GLY A 49 -10.41 -16.32 4.52
N ILE A 50 -10.54 -17.06 3.41
CA ILE A 50 -10.44 -18.53 3.36
C ILE A 50 -9.06 -19.00 3.82
N ARG A 51 -8.02 -18.26 3.44
CA ARG A 51 -6.65 -18.53 3.86
C ARG A 51 -6.16 -17.39 4.75
N ARG A 52 -5.55 -17.73 5.89
CA ARG A 52 -4.83 -16.77 6.72
C ARG A 52 -3.58 -16.27 5.98
N MET A 53 -3.43 -14.95 5.89
CA MET A 53 -2.19 -14.33 5.43
C MET A 53 -1.10 -14.47 6.49
N GLY A 54 0.03 -15.06 6.10
CA GLY A 54 1.24 -15.14 6.93
C GLY A 54 2.15 -13.92 6.74
N LEU A 55 3.21 -13.84 7.54
CA LEU A 55 4.15 -12.71 7.54
C LEU A 55 4.84 -12.52 6.17
N GLU A 56 5.35 -13.61 5.59
CA GLU A 56 6.09 -13.57 4.32
C GLU A 56 5.16 -13.14 3.18
N ALA A 57 3.92 -13.62 3.19
CA ALA A 57 2.91 -13.18 2.22
C ALA A 57 2.60 -11.69 2.37
N ALA A 58 2.46 -11.19 3.60
CA ALA A 58 2.25 -9.77 3.86
C ALA A 58 3.44 -8.92 3.39
N GLN A 59 4.68 -9.38 3.57
CA GLN A 59 5.88 -8.72 3.07
C GLN A 59 5.89 -8.63 1.53
N HIS A 60 5.60 -9.73 0.83
CA HIS A 60 5.53 -9.71 -0.63
C HIS A 60 4.42 -8.81 -1.16
N LEU A 61 3.25 -8.81 -0.50
CA LEU A 61 2.12 -7.97 -0.90
C LEU A 61 2.40 -6.49 -0.64
N ALA A 62 2.95 -6.14 0.52
CA ALA A 62 3.35 -4.78 0.86
C ALA A 62 4.40 -4.25 -0.12
N ALA A 63 5.42 -5.05 -0.43
CA ALA A 63 6.43 -4.69 -1.42
C ALA A 63 5.82 -4.48 -2.82
N ALA A 64 4.91 -5.36 -3.25
CA ALA A 64 4.23 -5.24 -4.54
C ALA A 64 3.27 -4.03 -4.62
N LEU A 65 2.71 -3.61 -3.48
CA LEU A 65 1.87 -2.43 -3.36
C LEU A 65 2.71 -1.15 -3.22
N GLU A 66 3.96 -1.23 -2.75
CA GLU A 66 4.95 -0.14 -2.66
C GLU A 66 4.56 1.09 -1.81
N THR A 67 3.39 1.10 -1.19
CA THR A 67 2.90 2.26 -0.42
C THR A 67 2.16 1.86 0.86
N VAL A 68 2.22 0.58 1.23
CA VAL A 68 1.65 0.05 2.47
C VAL A 68 2.67 -0.82 3.18
N THR A 69 2.52 -0.97 4.50
CA THR A 69 3.39 -1.82 5.32
C THR A 69 2.77 -3.21 5.53
N PRO A 70 3.57 -4.25 5.85
CA PRO A 70 3.03 -5.54 6.28
C PRO A 70 2.20 -5.43 7.56
N ALA A 71 2.61 -4.57 8.49
CA ALA A 71 1.90 -4.32 9.75
C ALA A 71 0.49 -3.76 9.50
N TRP A 72 0.38 -2.78 8.61
CA TRP A 72 -0.90 -2.26 8.16
C TRP A 72 -1.77 -3.34 7.48
N LEU A 73 -1.22 -4.13 6.56
CA LEU A 73 -1.99 -5.22 5.93
C LEU A 73 -2.54 -6.23 6.96
N LEU A 74 -1.78 -6.50 8.02
CA LEU A 74 -2.12 -7.46 9.07
C LEU A 74 -2.97 -6.88 10.22
N LEU A 75 -3.48 -5.64 10.06
CA LEU A 75 -4.27 -4.91 11.07
C LEU A 75 -3.51 -4.67 12.39
N LEU A 76 -2.19 -4.48 12.32
CA LEU A 76 -1.37 -4.05 13.47
C LEU A 76 -1.28 -2.52 13.56
N GLU A 77 -1.64 -1.83 12.47
CA GLU A 77 -1.78 -0.38 12.36
C GLU A 77 -3.20 -0.09 11.86
N GLU A 78 -3.87 0.91 12.45
CA GLU A 78 -5.25 1.24 12.08
C GLU A 78 -5.32 2.12 10.83
N GLU A 79 -4.50 3.17 10.79
CA GLU A 79 -4.47 4.17 9.73
C GLU A 79 -3.58 3.76 8.56
N SER A 80 -3.99 4.10 7.33
CA SER A 80 -3.12 3.96 6.16
C SER A 80 -1.88 4.82 6.34
N PRO A 81 -0.68 4.33 5.97
CA PRO A 81 0.52 5.15 6.05
C PRO A 81 0.50 6.34 5.09
N LEU A 82 -0.42 6.35 4.13
CA LEU A 82 -0.60 7.41 3.14
C LEU A 82 -2.09 7.64 2.87
N ASP A 83 -2.50 8.90 2.80
CA ASP A 83 -3.85 9.28 2.38
C ASP A 83 -4.05 9.19 0.86
N ASP A 84 -5.21 9.61 0.36
CA ASP A 84 -5.54 9.57 -1.07
C ASP A 84 -4.78 10.62 -1.90
N GLU A 85 -4.51 11.80 -1.33
CA GLU A 85 -3.76 12.86 -2.00
C GLU A 85 -2.28 12.48 -2.10
N GLU A 86 -1.70 11.99 -1.01
CA GLU A 86 -0.35 11.46 -0.96
C GLU A 86 -0.18 10.26 -1.92
N LEU A 87 -1.16 9.35 -1.97
CA LEU A 87 -1.10 8.26 -2.94
C LEU A 87 -1.14 8.79 -4.39
N SER A 88 -2.01 9.76 -4.69
CA SER A 88 -2.10 10.35 -6.03
C SER A 88 -0.77 11.01 -6.42
N LEU A 89 -0.18 11.78 -5.50
CA LEU A 89 1.12 12.40 -5.70
C LEU A 89 2.20 11.35 -6.00
N ILE A 90 2.26 10.25 -5.24
CA ILE A 90 3.23 9.17 -5.46
C ILE A 90 3.01 8.49 -6.81
N LYS A 91 1.76 8.23 -7.20
CA LYS A 91 1.42 7.64 -8.50
C LYS A 91 1.93 8.53 -9.63
N ASP A 92 1.59 9.82 -9.63
CA ASP A 92 1.99 10.76 -10.66
C ASP A 92 3.50 10.93 -10.68
N PHE A 93 4.13 11.10 -9.51
CA PHE A 93 5.57 11.22 -9.36
C PHE A 93 6.33 10.03 -9.96
N ARG A 94 5.81 8.80 -9.83
CA ARG A 94 6.42 7.58 -10.40
C ARG A 94 6.31 7.49 -11.92
N THR A 95 5.48 8.31 -12.57
CA THR A 95 5.39 8.39 -14.04
C THR A 95 6.31 9.45 -14.66
N LEU A 96 6.79 10.41 -13.86
CA LEU A 96 7.65 11.50 -14.32
C LEU A 96 9.06 11.03 -14.64
N ASP A 97 9.76 11.79 -15.49
CA ASP A 97 11.18 11.60 -15.75
C ASP A 97 12.04 12.07 -14.55
N PRO A 98 13.32 11.66 -14.48
CA PRO A 98 14.19 11.98 -13.34
C PRO A 98 14.37 13.48 -13.07
N ASN A 99 14.33 14.34 -14.10
CA ASN A 99 14.51 15.78 -13.92
C ASN A 99 13.26 16.39 -13.29
N SER A 100 12.07 16.06 -13.80
CA SER A 100 10.81 16.51 -13.20
C SER A 100 10.65 16.02 -11.75
N ARG A 101 11.06 14.79 -11.45
CA ARG A 101 11.09 14.29 -10.05
C ARG A 101 12.00 15.13 -9.16
N ARG A 102 13.21 15.47 -9.63
CA ARG A 102 14.16 16.31 -8.90
C ARG A 102 13.57 17.69 -8.61
N GLN A 103 12.93 18.31 -9.60
CA GLN A 103 12.28 19.61 -9.46
C GLN A 103 11.17 19.60 -8.41
N ILE A 104 10.31 18.58 -8.41
CA ILE A 104 9.26 18.44 -7.38
C ILE A 104 9.89 18.32 -5.98
N ILE A 105 10.91 17.47 -5.82
CA ILE A 105 11.60 17.31 -4.53
C ILE A 105 12.18 18.65 -4.05
N ASP A 106 12.81 19.42 -4.95
CA ASP A 106 13.43 20.69 -4.60
C ASP A 106 12.38 21.77 -4.28
N LEU A 107 11.23 21.74 -4.96
CA LEU A 107 10.08 22.59 -4.63
C LEU A 107 9.56 22.28 -3.22
N THR A 108 9.31 21.01 -2.90
CA THR A 108 8.83 20.59 -1.57
C THR A 108 9.80 21.03 -0.47
N ARG A 109 11.11 20.85 -0.68
CA ARG A 109 12.16 21.31 0.26
C ARG A 109 12.18 22.83 0.43
N SER A 110 11.92 23.57 -0.63
CA SER A 110 11.91 25.03 -0.61
C SER A 110 10.67 25.56 0.12
N LYS A 111 9.49 24.97 -0.12
CA LYS A 111 8.26 25.29 0.60
C LYS A 111 8.36 24.99 2.10
N LYS A 112 8.96 23.84 2.46
CA LYS A 112 9.21 23.50 3.88
C LYS A 112 10.05 24.56 4.59
N ARG A 113 11.18 24.96 4.00
CA ARG A 113 12.06 26.01 4.55
C ARG A 113 11.35 27.35 4.73
N GLN A 114 10.46 27.72 3.80
CA GLN A 114 9.68 28.96 3.90
C GLN A 114 8.68 28.91 5.07
N GLY A 115 8.00 27.79 5.27
CA GLY A 115 7.10 27.59 6.41
C GLY A 115 7.84 27.63 7.74
N ASP A 116 9.00 26.98 7.85
CA ASP A 116 9.81 26.97 9.07
C ASP A 116 10.30 28.38 9.44
N GLN A 117 10.65 29.22 8.45
CA GLN A 117 11.06 30.61 8.66
C GLN A 117 9.89 31.52 9.08
N GLN A 118 8.68 31.28 8.54
CA GLN A 118 7.48 32.02 8.91
C GLN A 118 6.95 31.66 10.31
N ALA A 119 7.13 30.41 10.74
CA ALA A 119 6.73 29.98 12.09
C ALA A 119 7.68 30.47 13.21
N ALA A 120 8.88 30.93 12.85
CA ALA A 120 9.91 31.40 13.78
C ALA A 120 9.97 32.95 13.92
N SER A 121 9.10 33.68 13.22
CA SER A 121 8.96 35.14 13.27
C SER A 121 7.66 35.54 13.97
#